data_AF-A0A7Y2H977-F1
#
_entry.id   AF-A0A7Y2H977-F1
#
_cell.length_a   1.000
_cell.length_b   1.000
_cell.length_c   1.000
_cell.angle_alpha   90.00
_cell.angle_beta   90.00
_cell.angle_gamma   90.00
#
_symmetry.space_group_name_H-M   'P 1'
#
loop_
_entity.id
_entity.type
_entity.pdbx_description
1 polymer ?
#
loop_
_entity_poly.entity_id
_entity_poly.type
_entity_poly.pdbx_seq_one_letter_code
_entity_poly.pdbx_strand_id
1 'polypeptide(L)'
;DTLVWREELAYNEPLIRAYYRHPSYDDYPVVGVSWNQVQDFCKWRSNRVNEMILIERGILNNNTAEQIDRETFDSEAYLAGQYQGSVRKNVEDISTGGERPVRYEDGVLLPEYRLPTEAEWEYAALALQGNQPDTGDENITDRRFFPWNDNTARYQKHNRNQGKIQANFKRGRGDYMGMSGNLNDKASGPAPVGTYLPNDYGLYNMAGNVSEWVQDVYRPLTSTTLSDPENHDLNPFRGNEFMEVVLDEEGRPVDKDSLGYLKYRLVDEDTLGIRDNYRLGDVRNFEDGDIKEFVDYGYGDWSLINDESRVYKGGSWGDRLFWLSPGARRFKDQNRSTNKIGFRCAMVRVGGETGNEDMGGIQFQEKGRKIKRRYK
;
A
#
# COMPACT_ATOMS: atom_id res chain seq x y z
N ASP A 1 11.74 -0.97 15.55
CA ASP A 1 12.52 -0.41 16.68
C ASP A 1 11.64 -0.36 17.93
N THR A 2 12.06 -0.96 19.04
CA THR A 2 11.30 -0.95 20.31
C THR A 2 11.52 0.33 21.12
N LEU A 3 12.56 1.11 20.82
CA LEU A 3 12.92 2.32 21.57
C LEU A 3 12.04 3.52 21.24
N VAL A 4 11.23 3.44 20.18
CA VAL A 4 10.27 4.48 19.78
C VAL A 4 9.23 4.83 20.86
N TRP A 5 9.12 3.99 21.89
CA TRP A 5 8.26 4.24 23.05
C TRP A 5 8.89 5.16 24.09
N ARG A 6 10.22 5.35 24.08
CA ARG A 6 10.92 6.23 25.04
C ARG A 6 10.65 7.70 24.73
N GLU A 7 10.31 8.44 25.78
CA GLU A 7 10.25 9.89 25.77
C GLU A 7 10.92 10.39 27.06
N GLU A 8 11.62 11.53 27.00
CA GLU A 8 12.36 12.07 28.15
C GLU A 8 11.48 12.34 29.37
N LEU A 9 10.20 12.64 29.13
CA LEU A 9 9.22 13.02 30.15
C LEU A 9 8.04 12.02 30.24
N ALA A 10 8.24 10.75 29.87
CA ALA A 10 7.21 9.71 29.99
C ALA A 10 7.76 8.37 30.51
N TYR A 11 7.00 7.70 31.39
CA TYR A 11 7.32 6.36 31.86
C TYR A 11 6.69 5.29 30.95
N ASN A 12 7.39 4.98 29.85
CA ASN A 12 6.93 4.00 28.84
C ASN A 12 7.77 2.72 28.79
N GLU A 13 8.70 2.52 29.73
CA GLU A 13 9.55 1.31 29.82
C GLU A 13 8.78 -0.03 29.77
N PRO A 14 7.57 -0.16 30.36
CA PRO A 14 6.79 -1.38 30.21
C PRO A 14 6.45 -1.73 28.76
N LEU A 15 6.13 -0.74 27.92
CA LEU A 15 5.77 -0.96 26.50
C LEU A 15 6.97 -1.47 25.69
N ILE A 16 8.18 -0.99 25.99
CA ILE A 16 9.42 -1.45 25.33
C ILE A 16 9.63 -2.96 25.56
N ARG A 17 9.28 -3.44 26.76
CA ARG A 17 9.47 -4.84 27.13
C ARG A 17 8.37 -5.72 26.56
N ALA A 18 7.12 -5.25 26.60
CA ALA A 18 5.94 -6.08 26.37
C ALA A 18 5.35 -5.98 24.95
N TYR A 19 5.40 -4.83 24.27
CA TYR A 19 4.59 -4.57 23.06
C TYR A 19 4.84 -5.58 21.93
N TYR A 20 6.07 -6.08 21.78
CA TYR A 20 6.44 -7.09 20.77
C TYR A 20 6.76 -8.46 21.35
N ARG A 21 6.52 -8.67 22.65
CA ARG A 21 6.93 -9.91 23.33
C ARG A 21 5.82 -10.56 24.14
N HIS A 22 4.80 -9.81 24.52
CA HIS A 22 3.74 -10.31 25.37
C HIS A 22 2.49 -10.61 24.53
N PRO A 23 1.86 -11.79 24.69
CA PRO A 23 0.71 -12.21 23.87
C PRO A 23 -0.48 -11.24 23.87
N SER A 24 -0.61 -10.42 24.92
CA SER A 24 -1.65 -9.39 24.99
C SER A 24 -1.57 -8.32 23.89
N TYR A 25 -0.45 -8.23 23.17
CA TYR A 25 -0.25 -7.29 22.07
C TYR A 25 -0.22 -7.94 20.68
N ASP A 26 -0.56 -9.23 20.56
CA ASP A 26 -0.46 -9.97 19.28
C ASP A 26 -1.34 -9.36 18.18
N ASP A 27 -2.52 -8.84 18.55
CA ASP A 27 -3.46 -8.20 17.63
C ASP A 27 -3.28 -6.67 17.52
N TYR A 28 -2.20 -6.11 18.06
CA TYR A 28 -1.94 -4.67 18.00
C TYR A 28 -1.19 -4.30 16.72
N PRO A 29 -1.38 -3.08 16.17
CA PRO A 29 -0.68 -2.68 14.97
C PRO A 29 0.84 -2.62 15.20
N VAL A 30 1.62 -3.06 14.21
CA VAL A 30 3.06 -2.90 14.23
C VAL A 30 3.41 -1.41 14.05
N VAL A 31 4.28 -0.90 14.92
CA VAL A 31 4.77 0.50 14.90
C VAL A 31 6.31 0.55 15.01
N GLY A 32 6.89 1.74 14.91
CA GLY A 32 8.35 1.87 14.99
C GLY A 32 9.06 1.21 13.82
N VAL A 33 8.39 1.21 12.66
CA VAL A 33 8.92 0.80 11.36
C VAL A 33 9.15 2.03 10.48
N SER A 34 10.27 2.05 9.77
CA SER A 34 10.55 3.06 8.74
C SER A 34 9.88 2.68 7.42
N TRP A 35 9.79 3.62 6.48
CA TRP A 35 9.19 3.34 5.16
C TRP A 35 10.00 2.28 4.41
N ASN A 36 11.33 2.36 4.46
CA ASN A 36 12.23 1.36 3.85
C ASN A 36 11.99 -0.06 4.41
N GLN A 37 11.87 -0.18 5.74
CA GLN A 37 11.58 -1.47 6.38
C GLN A 37 10.23 -2.06 5.96
N VAL A 38 9.24 -1.20 5.70
CA VAL A 38 7.92 -1.64 5.24
C VAL A 38 7.98 -2.09 3.79
N GLN A 39 8.75 -1.43 2.93
CA GLN A 39 8.96 -1.91 1.55
C GLN A 39 9.66 -3.28 1.53
N ASP A 40 10.69 -3.47 2.35
CA ASP A 40 11.36 -4.76 2.49
C ASP A 40 10.37 -5.85 2.97
N PHE A 41 9.48 -5.51 3.92
CA PHE A 41 8.44 -6.41 4.39
C PHE A 41 7.44 -6.76 3.28
N CYS A 42 7.01 -5.78 2.49
CA CYS A 42 6.11 -6.01 1.34
C CYS A 42 6.75 -6.98 0.35
N LYS A 43 8.02 -6.76 -0.03
CA LYS A 43 8.77 -7.67 -0.92
C LYS A 43 8.89 -9.08 -0.32
N TRP A 44 9.29 -9.17 0.94
CA TRP A 44 9.38 -10.45 1.65
C TRP A 44 8.03 -11.19 1.67
N ARG A 45 6.94 -10.48 1.94
CA ARG A 45 5.58 -11.05 1.96
C ARG A 45 5.19 -11.58 0.58
N SER A 46 5.46 -10.84 -0.49
CA SER A 46 5.22 -11.28 -1.87
C SER A 46 5.90 -12.61 -2.15
N ASN A 47 7.19 -12.69 -1.84
CA ASN A 47 7.98 -13.89 -2.06
C ASN A 47 7.48 -15.08 -1.23
N ARG A 48 7.19 -14.89 0.06
CA ARG A 48 6.68 -15.97 0.91
C ARG A 48 5.30 -16.48 0.51
N VAL A 49 4.40 -15.58 0.07
CA VAL A 49 3.05 -15.98 -0.38
C VAL A 49 3.13 -16.71 -1.71
N ASN A 50 3.90 -16.21 -2.68
CA ASN A 50 4.07 -16.88 -3.97
C ASN A 50 4.76 -18.24 -3.82
N GLU A 51 5.76 -18.35 -2.96
CA GLU A 51 6.39 -19.62 -2.62
C GLU A 51 5.40 -20.61 -2.01
N MET A 52 4.60 -20.16 -1.03
CA MET A 52 3.54 -20.97 -0.42
C MET A 52 2.58 -21.49 -1.48
N ILE A 53 2.13 -20.64 -2.40
CA ILE A 53 1.21 -21.03 -3.49
C ILE A 53 1.83 -22.11 -4.38
N LEU A 54 3.12 -21.97 -4.74
CA LEU A 54 3.83 -22.98 -5.54
C LEU A 54 3.95 -24.32 -4.79
N ILE A 55 4.19 -24.30 -3.48
CA ILE A 55 4.26 -25.50 -2.64
C ILE A 55 2.88 -26.15 -2.53
N GLU A 56 1.83 -25.37 -2.25
CA GLU A 56 0.45 -25.87 -2.12
C GLU A 56 -0.09 -26.47 -3.41
N ARG A 57 0.30 -25.90 -4.56
CA ARG A 57 -0.02 -26.46 -5.89
C ARG A 57 0.87 -27.66 -6.27
N GLY A 58 1.82 -28.04 -5.41
CA GLY A 58 2.69 -29.20 -5.61
C GLY A 58 3.76 -29.02 -6.69
N ILE A 59 4.10 -27.77 -7.02
CA ILE A 59 5.14 -27.42 -8.00
C ILE A 59 6.51 -27.47 -7.33
N LEU A 60 6.64 -26.87 -6.15
CA LEU A 60 7.86 -26.89 -5.34
C LEU A 60 7.69 -27.81 -4.12
N ASN A 61 8.80 -28.39 -3.66
CA ASN A 61 8.88 -29.03 -2.36
C ASN A 61 9.08 -27.99 -1.25
N ASN A 62 8.67 -28.34 -0.03
CA ASN A 62 8.95 -27.51 1.13
C ASN A 62 10.42 -27.67 1.55
N ASN A 63 11.27 -26.73 1.13
CA ASN A 63 12.72 -26.76 1.36
C ASN A 63 13.19 -25.63 2.29
N THR A 64 12.43 -25.31 3.34
CA THR A 64 12.77 -24.22 4.27
C THR A 64 14.17 -24.35 4.89
N ALA A 65 14.72 -25.58 4.95
CA ALA A 65 16.04 -25.85 5.52
C ALA A 65 17.23 -25.52 4.58
N GLU A 66 16.99 -25.33 3.28
CA GLU A 66 18.05 -25.14 2.27
C GLU A 66 18.16 -23.69 1.77
N GLN A 67 17.32 -22.79 2.27
CA GLN A 67 17.27 -21.39 1.83
C GLN A 67 18.19 -20.51 2.67
N ILE A 68 19.47 -20.50 2.29
CA ILE A 68 20.50 -19.68 2.95
C ILE A 68 21.10 -18.73 1.90
N ASP A 69 21.41 -17.51 2.33
CA ASP A 69 22.01 -16.45 1.52
C ASP A 69 21.24 -16.16 0.23
N ARG A 70 21.85 -16.43 -0.94
CA ARG A 70 21.28 -16.18 -2.26
C ARG A 70 20.29 -17.24 -2.73
N GLU A 71 20.14 -18.36 -1.99
CA GLU A 71 19.21 -19.45 -2.33
C GLU A 71 17.83 -19.27 -1.69
N THR A 72 17.48 -18.03 -1.39
CA THR A 72 16.13 -17.59 -1.02
C THR A 72 15.22 -17.56 -2.25
N PHE A 73 13.95 -17.94 -2.04
CA PHE A 73 12.94 -17.76 -3.08
C PHE A 73 12.69 -16.26 -3.32
N ASP A 74 12.78 -15.86 -4.59
CA ASP A 74 12.37 -14.55 -5.09
C ASP A 74 11.52 -14.74 -6.35
N SER A 75 10.38 -14.04 -6.41
CA SER A 75 9.39 -14.24 -7.47
C SER A 75 9.95 -13.83 -8.84
N GLU A 76 10.69 -12.72 -8.90
CA GLU A 76 11.26 -12.22 -10.15
C GLU A 76 12.45 -13.07 -10.60
N ALA A 77 13.33 -13.47 -9.68
CA ALA A 77 14.43 -14.38 -9.97
C ALA A 77 13.93 -15.77 -10.44
N TYR A 78 12.82 -16.27 -9.88
CA TYR A 78 12.17 -17.49 -10.33
C TYR A 78 11.63 -17.35 -11.76
N LEU A 79 10.93 -16.25 -12.06
CA LEU A 79 10.40 -15.97 -13.40
C LEU A 79 11.52 -15.74 -14.44
N ALA A 80 12.64 -15.15 -14.02
CA ALA A 80 13.84 -14.99 -14.84
C ALA A 80 14.63 -16.30 -15.03
N GLY A 81 14.24 -17.40 -14.37
CA GLY A 81 14.92 -18.70 -14.42
C GLY A 81 16.24 -18.76 -13.65
N GLN A 82 16.56 -17.75 -12.84
CA GLN A 82 17.74 -17.71 -11.97
C GLN A 82 17.52 -18.42 -10.62
N TYR A 83 16.29 -18.84 -10.34
CA TYR A 83 15.93 -19.67 -9.21
C TYR A 83 15.03 -20.82 -9.65
N GLN A 84 15.39 -22.05 -9.28
CA GLN A 84 14.55 -23.24 -9.55
C GLN A 84 14.06 -23.92 -8.27
N GLY A 85 14.77 -23.77 -7.16
CA GLY A 85 14.46 -24.47 -5.89
C GLY A 85 14.42 -26.00 -6.06
N SER A 86 13.74 -26.69 -5.15
CA SER A 86 13.46 -28.12 -5.29
C SER A 86 12.13 -28.34 -5.97
N VAL A 87 12.19 -28.61 -7.27
CA VAL A 87 11.01 -28.85 -8.10
C VAL A 87 10.44 -30.24 -7.82
N ARG A 88 9.15 -30.29 -7.53
CA ARG A 88 8.38 -31.53 -7.41
C ARG A 88 7.75 -31.92 -8.74
N LYS A 89 7.11 -30.96 -9.40
CA LYS A 89 6.45 -31.15 -10.69
C LYS A 89 6.41 -29.82 -11.45
N ASN A 90 6.76 -29.87 -12.73
CA ASN A 90 6.64 -28.73 -13.63
C ASN A 90 5.26 -28.69 -14.31
N VAL A 91 4.93 -27.53 -14.88
CA VAL A 91 3.70 -27.35 -15.66
C VAL A 91 3.92 -27.86 -17.07
N GLU A 92 2.87 -28.43 -17.67
CA GLU A 92 2.92 -28.89 -19.06
C GLU A 92 3.04 -27.68 -20.01
N ASP A 93 4.00 -27.75 -20.93
CA ASP A 93 4.14 -26.78 -21.99
C ASP A 93 3.27 -27.17 -23.18
N ILE A 94 2.17 -26.44 -23.37
CA ILE A 94 1.21 -26.66 -24.46
C ILE A 94 1.88 -26.57 -25.84
N SER A 95 2.95 -25.77 -25.98
CA SER A 95 3.63 -25.56 -27.26
C SER A 95 4.52 -26.75 -27.65
N THR A 96 5.25 -27.31 -26.68
CA THR A 96 6.26 -28.34 -26.94
C THR A 96 5.82 -29.73 -26.52
N GLY A 97 4.73 -29.86 -25.74
CA GLY A 97 4.28 -31.09 -25.09
C GLY A 97 5.23 -31.57 -23.98
N GLY A 98 6.22 -30.74 -23.60
CA GLY A 98 7.18 -31.01 -22.53
C GLY A 98 6.75 -30.43 -21.19
N GLU A 99 7.72 -30.31 -20.29
CA GLU A 99 7.53 -29.67 -18.97
C GLU A 99 8.31 -28.35 -18.90
N ARG A 100 7.74 -27.35 -18.21
CA ARG A 100 8.37 -26.04 -17.99
C ARG A 100 8.07 -25.49 -16.59
N PRO A 101 8.91 -24.56 -16.08
CA PRO A 101 8.57 -23.80 -14.88
C PRO A 101 7.32 -22.94 -15.09
N VAL A 102 6.70 -22.54 -13.98
CA VAL A 102 5.57 -21.62 -13.98
C VAL A 102 6.02 -20.27 -14.53
N ARG A 103 5.18 -19.67 -15.38
CA ARG A 103 5.33 -18.30 -15.85
C ARG A 103 4.26 -17.41 -15.24
N TYR A 104 4.45 -16.10 -15.36
CA TYR A 104 3.49 -15.13 -14.83
C TYR A 104 2.12 -15.27 -15.50
N GLU A 105 2.09 -15.61 -16.80
CA GLU A 105 0.86 -15.74 -17.58
C GLU A 105 -0.01 -16.94 -17.17
N ASP A 106 0.55 -17.89 -16.40
CA ASP A 106 -0.21 -19.04 -15.90
C ASP A 106 -1.22 -18.64 -14.80
N GLY A 107 -1.17 -17.39 -14.31
CA GLY A 107 -2.06 -16.90 -13.24
C GLY A 107 -1.88 -17.66 -11.92
N VAL A 108 -0.72 -18.30 -11.74
CA VAL A 108 -0.38 -19.03 -10.52
C VAL A 108 0.16 -18.08 -9.46
N LEU A 109 1.09 -17.21 -9.85
CA LEU A 109 1.72 -16.24 -8.97
C LEU A 109 0.82 -15.01 -8.84
N LEU A 110 0.83 -14.42 -7.64
CA LEU A 110 0.18 -13.16 -7.36
C LEU A 110 1.13 -11.99 -7.66
N PRO A 111 0.57 -10.82 -8.05
CA PRO A 111 1.33 -9.57 -8.08
C PRO A 111 1.93 -9.24 -6.72
N GLU A 112 2.95 -8.40 -6.72
CA GLU A 112 3.64 -8.05 -5.49
C GLU A 112 2.77 -7.20 -4.55
N TYR A 113 2.89 -7.48 -3.25
CA TYR A 113 2.47 -6.55 -2.21
C TYR A 113 3.35 -5.30 -2.25
N ARG A 114 2.72 -4.16 -2.01
CA ARG A 114 3.36 -2.86 -1.85
C ARG A 114 2.60 -2.02 -0.84
N LEU A 115 3.14 -0.85 -0.50
CA LEU A 115 2.34 0.18 0.16
C LEU A 115 1.23 0.68 -0.79
N PRO A 116 0.03 1.03 -0.28
CA PRO A 116 -0.96 1.74 -1.09
C PRO A 116 -0.40 3.09 -1.52
N THR A 117 -0.83 3.59 -2.68
CA THR A 117 -0.62 5.00 -3.01
C THR A 117 -1.49 5.89 -2.12
N GLU A 118 -1.17 7.17 -2.02
CA GLU A 118 -1.95 8.17 -1.32
C GLU A 118 -3.41 8.17 -1.82
N ALA A 119 -3.60 8.08 -3.14
CA ALA A 119 -4.91 8.05 -3.77
C ALA A 119 -5.69 6.77 -3.46
N GLU A 120 -5.05 5.59 -3.55
CA GLU A 120 -5.66 4.32 -3.19
C GLU A 120 -6.08 4.29 -1.72
N TRP A 121 -5.22 4.84 -0.85
CA TRP A 121 -5.49 4.91 0.58
C TRP A 121 -6.70 5.80 0.88
N GLU A 122 -6.78 6.99 0.26
CA GLU A 122 -7.91 7.90 0.43
C GLU A 122 -9.23 7.31 -0.10
N TYR A 123 -9.19 6.72 -1.30
CA TYR A 123 -10.33 6.04 -1.91
C TYR A 123 -10.84 4.92 -0.99
N ALA A 124 -9.93 4.08 -0.51
CA ALA A 124 -10.23 3.00 0.40
C ALA A 124 -10.77 3.51 1.74
N ALA A 125 -10.27 4.62 2.26
CA ALA A 125 -10.70 5.21 3.53
C ALA A 125 -12.11 5.78 3.44
N LEU A 126 -12.41 6.54 2.38
CA LEU A 126 -13.72 7.17 2.18
C LEU A 126 -14.81 6.13 1.89
N ALA A 127 -14.52 5.08 1.10
CA ALA A 127 -15.46 4.00 0.79
C ALA A 127 -16.86 4.51 0.37
N LEU A 128 -16.89 5.49 -0.55
CA LEU A 128 -18.12 6.21 -0.91
C LEU A 128 -19.18 5.35 -1.60
N GLN A 129 -18.85 4.14 -2.03
CA GLN A 129 -19.82 3.19 -2.58
C GLN A 129 -20.99 2.94 -1.61
N GLY A 130 -20.76 2.97 -0.30
CA GLY A 130 -21.84 2.84 0.68
C GLY A 130 -22.83 4.01 0.71
N ASN A 131 -22.55 5.10 -0.02
CA ASN A 131 -23.45 6.24 -0.21
C ASN A 131 -24.16 6.23 -1.57
N GLN A 132 -24.12 5.11 -2.30
CA GLN A 132 -24.98 4.92 -3.48
C GLN A 132 -26.43 4.70 -3.02
N PRO A 133 -27.43 5.44 -3.56
CA PRO A 133 -28.83 5.30 -3.17
C PRO A 133 -29.39 3.89 -3.37
N ASP A 134 -29.04 3.28 -4.50
CA ASP A 134 -29.45 1.93 -4.89
C ASP A 134 -28.23 1.15 -5.39
N THR A 135 -28.21 -0.17 -5.13
CA THR A 135 -27.15 -1.07 -5.61
C THR A 135 -27.17 -1.09 -7.14
N GLY A 136 -26.17 -0.45 -7.76
CA GLY A 136 -26.05 -0.33 -9.22
C GLY A 136 -26.35 1.08 -9.76
N ASP A 137 -26.63 2.07 -8.90
CA ASP A 137 -26.55 3.47 -9.30
C ASP A 137 -25.08 3.92 -9.42
N GLU A 138 -24.82 4.86 -10.31
CA GLU A 138 -23.50 5.47 -10.52
C GLU A 138 -23.33 6.75 -9.68
N ASN A 139 -24.43 7.25 -9.09
CA ASN A 139 -24.43 8.49 -8.34
C ASN A 139 -24.03 8.28 -6.87
N ILE A 140 -23.09 9.10 -6.41
CA ILE A 140 -22.75 9.26 -4.99
C ILE A 140 -23.42 10.54 -4.50
N THR A 141 -24.35 10.43 -3.56
CA THR A 141 -25.12 11.60 -3.08
C THR A 141 -24.34 12.47 -2.11
N ASP A 142 -23.52 11.85 -1.26
CA ASP A 142 -22.94 12.50 -0.09
C ASP A 142 -21.45 12.26 0.04
N ARG A 143 -20.72 13.32 0.40
CA ARG A 143 -19.28 13.29 0.73
C ARG A 143 -19.08 12.91 2.19
N ARG A 144 -17.87 12.44 2.50
CA ARG A 144 -17.46 12.10 3.87
C ARG A 144 -16.29 12.93 4.35
N PHE A 145 -16.32 13.27 5.64
CA PHE A 145 -15.20 13.89 6.34
C PHE A 145 -14.28 12.86 7.02
N PHE A 146 -14.82 11.67 7.31
CA PHE A 146 -14.14 10.58 8.00
C PHE A 146 -14.48 9.26 7.27
N PRO A 147 -13.84 8.13 7.60
CA PRO A 147 -14.20 6.81 7.07
C PRO A 147 -15.61 6.30 7.44
N TRP A 148 -16.50 7.16 7.92
CA TRP A 148 -17.88 6.88 8.29
C TRP A 148 -18.79 8.05 7.90
N ASN A 149 -20.11 7.84 7.89
CA ASN A 149 -21.10 8.80 7.37
C ASN A 149 -21.42 10.00 8.29
N ASP A 150 -21.04 9.93 9.56
CA ASP A 150 -21.28 11.04 10.50
C ASP A 150 -20.25 12.17 10.33
N ASN A 151 -20.68 13.41 10.57
CA ASN A 151 -19.81 14.60 10.59
C ASN A 151 -19.02 14.76 11.90
N THR A 152 -19.14 13.83 12.85
CA THR A 152 -18.40 13.84 14.11
C THR A 152 -17.74 12.49 14.36
N ALA A 153 -16.74 12.44 15.23
CA ALA A 153 -16.15 11.18 15.70
C ALA A 153 -17.05 10.37 16.65
N ARG A 154 -18.25 10.87 16.99
CA ARG A 154 -19.19 10.19 17.88
C ARG A 154 -20.26 9.48 17.06
N TYR A 155 -20.55 8.25 17.44
CA TYR A 155 -21.61 7.45 16.86
C TYR A 155 -22.98 8.09 17.12
N GLN A 156 -23.72 8.44 16.06
CA GLN A 156 -24.94 9.24 16.17
C GLN A 156 -26.23 8.42 16.25
N LYS A 157 -26.23 7.14 15.84
CA LYS A 157 -27.47 6.35 15.80
C LYS A 157 -28.03 6.14 17.21
N HIS A 158 -29.36 6.33 17.35
CA HIS A 158 -30.06 6.20 18.62
C HIS A 158 -30.14 4.74 19.07
N ASN A 159 -29.11 4.30 19.80
CA ASN A 159 -29.03 2.97 20.42
C ASN A 159 -28.04 3.00 21.60
N ARG A 160 -27.71 1.83 22.15
CA ARG A 160 -26.79 1.68 23.30
C ARG A 160 -25.36 2.20 23.06
N ASN A 161 -24.98 2.45 21.81
CA ASN A 161 -23.67 2.94 21.41
C ASN A 161 -23.65 4.44 21.10
N GLN A 162 -24.79 5.13 21.21
CA GLN A 162 -24.87 6.57 20.95
C GLN A 162 -23.83 7.34 21.77
N GLY A 163 -23.08 8.23 21.12
CA GLY A 163 -22.05 9.06 21.75
C GLY A 163 -20.70 8.39 21.98
N LYS A 164 -20.56 7.08 21.73
CA LYS A 164 -19.27 6.39 21.71
C LYS A 164 -18.40 6.90 20.57
N ILE A 165 -17.10 6.98 20.81
CA ILE A 165 -16.11 7.42 19.85
C ILE A 165 -15.81 6.27 18.89
N GLN A 166 -15.75 6.60 17.59
CA GLN A 166 -15.64 5.64 16.48
C GLN A 166 -14.19 5.34 16.06
N ALA A 167 -13.19 6.00 16.67
CA ALA A 167 -11.79 5.87 16.31
C ALA A 167 -10.87 6.14 17.52
N ASN A 168 -9.67 5.58 17.50
CA ASN A 168 -8.66 5.81 18.55
C ASN A 168 -7.83 7.06 18.24
N PHE A 169 -8.03 8.16 18.97
CA PHE A 169 -7.28 9.40 18.75
C PHE A 169 -7.22 10.27 20.02
N LYS A 170 -6.30 11.25 20.01
CA LYS A 170 -6.16 12.19 21.12
C LYS A 170 -7.23 13.27 21.07
N ARG A 171 -8.13 13.24 22.05
CA ARG A 171 -9.27 14.16 22.15
C ARG A 171 -8.89 15.55 22.65
N GLY A 172 -7.90 15.62 23.54
CA GLY A 172 -7.50 16.86 24.17
C GLY A 172 -6.17 16.77 24.92
N ARG A 173 -5.80 17.84 25.63
CA ARG A 173 -4.62 17.82 26.51
C ARG A 173 -4.89 16.85 27.66
N GLY A 174 -4.13 15.75 27.71
CA GLY A 174 -4.28 14.70 28.73
C GLY A 174 -5.47 13.75 28.53
N ASP A 175 -6.34 14.00 27.55
CA ASP A 175 -7.48 13.12 27.24
C ASP A 175 -7.15 12.23 26.03
N TYR A 176 -6.78 10.98 26.33
CA TYR A 176 -6.49 9.92 25.35
C TYR A 176 -7.59 8.87 25.25
N MET A 177 -8.48 8.76 26.25
CA MET A 177 -9.52 7.71 26.25
C MET A 177 -10.81 8.05 27.00
N GLY A 178 -11.02 9.33 27.33
CA GLY A 178 -12.07 9.80 28.22
C GLY A 178 -11.70 9.73 29.70
N MET A 179 -12.74 9.79 30.54
CA MET A 179 -12.60 9.88 31.99
C MET A 179 -12.64 8.50 32.64
N SER A 180 -11.93 8.34 33.76
CA SER A 180 -11.94 7.11 34.56
C SER A 180 -13.36 6.67 34.92
N GLY A 181 -13.60 5.35 34.92
CA GLY A 181 -14.89 4.73 35.19
C GLY A 181 -15.73 4.44 33.94
N ASN A 182 -15.60 5.23 32.87
CA ASN A 182 -16.25 4.94 31.59
C ASN A 182 -15.42 5.48 30.42
N LEU A 183 -14.38 4.72 30.06
CA LEU A 183 -13.54 5.02 28.91
C LEU A 183 -14.38 4.94 27.63
N ASN A 184 -14.35 6.01 26.84
CA ASN A 184 -15.31 6.18 25.74
C ASN A 184 -14.91 5.37 24.49
N ASP A 185 -13.61 5.34 24.18
CA ASP A 185 -12.94 4.57 23.12
C ASP A 185 -12.11 3.39 23.68
N LYS A 186 -11.85 3.37 25.00
CA LYS A 186 -11.16 2.29 25.75
C LYS A 186 -9.67 2.09 25.42
N ALA A 187 -8.99 3.04 24.78
CA ALA A 187 -7.58 2.88 24.43
C ALA A 187 -6.78 4.18 24.57
N SER A 188 -5.78 4.23 25.46
CA SER A 188 -4.89 5.40 25.61
C SER A 188 -3.65 5.38 24.71
N GLY A 189 -3.31 4.22 24.17
CA GLY A 189 -2.27 4.00 23.16
C GLY A 189 -2.91 3.31 21.95
N PRO A 190 -2.15 2.57 21.13
CA PRO A 190 -2.78 1.72 20.11
C PRO A 190 -3.79 0.76 20.74
N ALA A 191 -4.80 0.40 19.97
CA ALA A 191 -5.82 -0.58 20.28
C ALA A 191 -5.65 -1.80 19.34
N PRO A 192 -6.16 -2.98 19.72
CA PRO A 192 -6.21 -4.12 18.82
C PRO A 192 -6.87 -3.74 17.50
N VAL A 193 -6.34 -4.27 16.39
CA VAL A 193 -6.94 -4.10 15.07
C VAL A 193 -8.37 -4.64 15.07
N GLY A 194 -9.29 -3.97 14.38
CA GLY A 194 -10.70 -4.40 14.31
C GLY A 194 -11.58 -3.98 15.49
N THR A 195 -11.06 -3.23 16.47
CA THR A 195 -11.83 -2.80 17.67
C THR A 195 -12.96 -1.80 17.37
N TYR A 196 -12.82 -1.00 16.31
CA TYR A 196 -13.78 0.05 15.92
C TYR A 196 -14.63 -0.39 14.71
N LEU A 197 -15.65 0.39 14.34
CA LEU A 197 -16.48 0.05 13.19
C LEU A 197 -15.67 0.10 11.88
N PRO A 198 -15.88 -0.84 10.96
CA PRO A 198 -15.30 -0.74 9.63
C PRO A 198 -16.03 0.34 8.82
N ASN A 199 -15.37 0.84 7.77
CA ASN A 199 -16.06 1.58 6.71
C ASN A 199 -16.84 0.62 5.79
N ASP A 200 -17.49 1.12 4.74
CA ASP A 200 -18.34 0.27 3.89
C ASP A 200 -17.59 -0.70 2.99
N TYR A 201 -16.26 -0.57 2.88
CA TYR A 201 -15.40 -1.59 2.26
C TYR A 201 -15.01 -2.69 3.25
N GLY A 202 -15.50 -2.64 4.49
CA GLY A 202 -15.10 -3.57 5.54
C GLY A 202 -13.71 -3.28 6.12
N LEU A 203 -13.12 -2.12 5.82
CA LEU A 203 -11.79 -1.76 6.29
C LEU A 203 -11.86 -1.13 7.67
N TYR A 204 -11.03 -1.66 8.57
CA TYR A 204 -10.92 -1.18 9.94
C TYR A 204 -9.76 -0.19 10.08
N ASN A 205 -9.87 0.67 11.11
CA ASN A 205 -8.80 1.55 11.54
C ASN A 205 -8.23 2.48 10.45
N MET A 206 -9.01 2.81 9.41
CA MET A 206 -8.62 3.81 8.40
C MET A 206 -8.45 5.22 9.01
N ALA A 207 -9.08 5.48 10.15
CA ALA A 207 -8.88 6.70 10.92
C ALA A 207 -8.52 6.35 12.37
N GLY A 208 -7.43 6.95 12.86
CA GLY A 208 -6.91 6.76 14.20
C GLY A 208 -6.14 5.44 14.35
N ASN A 209 -5.89 5.07 15.60
CA ASN A 209 -5.02 3.97 15.99
C ASN A 209 -3.56 4.25 15.63
N VAL A 210 -3.15 4.02 14.39
CA VAL A 210 -1.83 4.37 13.90
C VAL A 210 -1.99 5.08 12.57
N SER A 211 -1.16 6.08 12.32
CA SER A 211 -0.97 6.57 10.98
C SER A 211 -0.30 5.50 10.12
N GLU A 212 -0.51 5.57 8.82
CA GLU A 212 -0.03 4.53 7.91
C GLU A 212 0.84 5.13 6.82
N TRP A 213 2.02 4.56 6.61
CA TRP A 213 2.87 4.87 5.46
C TRP A 213 2.11 4.60 4.16
N VAL A 214 2.30 5.49 3.18
CA VAL A 214 1.89 5.27 1.77
C VAL A 214 3.12 5.32 0.88
N GLN A 215 2.97 4.92 -0.38
CA GLN A 215 4.08 4.85 -1.31
C GLN A 215 4.63 6.24 -1.69
N ASP A 216 3.79 7.27 -1.66
CA ASP A 216 4.07 8.57 -2.23
C ASP A 216 5.17 9.38 -1.54
N VAL A 217 5.94 10.10 -2.35
CA VAL A 217 6.79 11.21 -1.93
C VAL A 217 5.91 12.39 -1.56
N TYR A 218 6.22 13.06 -0.45
CA TYR A 218 5.53 14.28 -0.09
C TYR A 218 5.99 15.46 -0.93
N ARG A 219 5.00 16.14 -1.52
CA ARG A 219 5.14 17.43 -2.20
C ARG A 219 4.00 18.37 -1.80
N PRO A 220 4.26 19.69 -1.72
CA PRO A 220 3.22 20.68 -1.48
C PRO A 220 2.09 20.60 -2.51
N LEU A 221 2.46 20.44 -3.79
CA LEU A 221 1.52 20.23 -4.88
C LEU A 221 1.13 18.74 -4.97
N THR A 222 -0.18 18.51 -5.02
CA THR A 222 -0.78 17.22 -5.41
C THR A 222 -0.76 17.06 -6.93
N SER A 223 -0.89 15.83 -7.42
CA SER A 223 -1.06 15.53 -8.86
C SER A 223 -2.20 16.35 -9.48
N THR A 224 -3.32 16.51 -8.76
CA THR A 224 -4.50 17.26 -9.21
C THR A 224 -4.32 18.78 -9.22
N THR A 225 -3.21 19.28 -8.67
CA THR A 225 -2.87 20.72 -8.66
C THR A 225 -1.75 21.07 -9.63
N LEU A 226 -1.25 20.09 -10.39
CA LEU A 226 -0.33 20.34 -11.49
C LEU A 226 -1.08 20.99 -12.66
N SER A 227 -0.35 21.64 -13.57
CA SER A 227 -0.92 22.39 -14.68
C SER A 227 -1.68 21.55 -15.70
N ASP A 228 -1.50 20.23 -15.67
CA ASP A 228 -2.13 19.26 -16.57
C ASP A 228 -2.70 18.07 -15.78
N PRO A 229 -3.77 18.29 -15.00
CA PRO A 229 -4.36 17.22 -14.20
C PRO A 229 -5.05 16.19 -15.10
N GLU A 230 -5.66 16.62 -16.21
CA GLU A 230 -6.47 15.77 -17.10
C GLU A 230 -5.67 14.60 -17.72
N ASN A 231 -4.37 14.78 -17.93
CA ASN A 231 -3.50 13.72 -18.44
C ASN A 231 -3.00 12.74 -17.35
N HIS A 232 -3.16 13.07 -16.07
CA HIS A 232 -2.63 12.28 -14.93
C HIS A 232 -3.72 11.88 -13.91
N ASP A 233 -4.99 11.95 -14.29
CA ASP A 233 -6.12 11.66 -13.40
C ASP A 233 -6.29 10.16 -13.10
N LEU A 234 -5.82 9.29 -13.99
CA LEU A 234 -5.88 7.84 -13.76
C LEU A 234 -4.73 7.39 -12.85
N ASN A 235 -5.08 6.96 -11.64
CA ASN A 235 -4.13 6.46 -10.62
C ASN A 235 -3.01 7.46 -10.27
N PRO A 236 -3.34 8.65 -9.76
CA PRO A 236 -2.35 9.64 -9.41
C PRO A 236 -1.37 9.12 -8.37
N PHE A 237 -0.08 9.25 -8.65
CA PHE A 237 1.01 8.80 -7.79
C PHE A 237 2.22 9.73 -7.92
N ARG A 238 2.80 10.12 -6.78
CA ARG A 238 4.06 10.87 -6.73
C ARG A 238 5.17 9.99 -6.18
N GLY A 239 6.20 9.75 -6.96
CA GLY A 239 7.34 8.95 -6.50
C GLY A 239 7.87 7.95 -7.50
N ASN A 240 7.52 8.10 -8.78
CA ASN A 240 7.98 7.19 -9.83
C ASN A 240 9.50 7.28 -10.00
N GLU A 241 10.14 6.11 -9.91
CA GLU A 241 11.49 5.83 -10.34
C GLU A 241 11.39 4.70 -11.35
N PHE A 242 11.68 4.98 -12.61
CA PHE A 242 11.65 3.98 -13.66
C PHE A 242 12.94 3.19 -13.62
N MET A 243 12.85 1.94 -13.19
CA MET A 243 13.97 1.02 -13.06
C MET A 243 13.91 -0.04 -14.15
N GLU A 244 15.07 -0.46 -14.64
CA GLU A 244 15.23 -1.57 -15.58
C GLU A 244 16.12 -2.66 -14.99
N VAL A 245 15.81 -3.91 -15.32
CA VAL A 245 16.66 -5.05 -14.97
C VAL A 245 18.00 -4.90 -15.68
N VAL A 246 19.10 -5.06 -14.95
CA VAL A 246 20.43 -5.03 -15.55
C VAL A 246 20.61 -6.30 -16.39
N LEU A 247 20.85 -6.13 -17.69
CA LEU A 247 21.04 -7.23 -18.65
C LEU A 247 22.53 -7.47 -18.97
N ASP A 248 22.89 -8.72 -19.28
CA ASP A 248 24.19 -9.14 -19.79
C ASP A 248 24.34 -8.82 -21.29
N GLU A 249 25.52 -9.09 -21.86
CA GLU A 249 25.81 -8.86 -23.29
C GLU A 249 24.93 -9.69 -24.23
N GLU A 250 24.29 -10.76 -23.73
CA GLU A 250 23.34 -11.60 -24.45
C GLU A 250 21.87 -11.21 -24.20
N GLY A 251 21.61 -10.13 -23.47
CA GLY A 251 20.27 -9.61 -23.20
C GLY A 251 19.48 -10.37 -22.13
N ARG A 252 20.13 -11.20 -21.32
CA ARG A 252 19.52 -11.90 -20.17
C ARG A 252 19.78 -11.14 -18.88
N PRO A 253 18.92 -11.24 -17.86
CA PRO A 253 19.19 -10.63 -16.56
C PRO A 253 20.54 -11.07 -15.98
N VAL A 254 21.32 -10.13 -15.46
CA VAL A 254 22.58 -10.39 -14.75
C VAL A 254 22.32 -11.24 -13.50
N ASP A 255 23.30 -12.04 -13.11
CA ASP A 255 23.25 -12.86 -11.90
C ASP A 255 22.76 -12.09 -10.66
N LYS A 256 21.88 -12.77 -9.91
CA LYS A 256 21.31 -12.34 -8.64
C LYS A 256 22.35 -11.84 -7.65
N ASP A 257 21.92 -10.92 -6.79
CA ASP A 257 22.74 -10.39 -5.70
C ASP A 257 22.96 -11.43 -4.57
N SER A 258 23.67 -11.03 -3.52
CA SER A 258 23.95 -11.87 -2.37
C SER A 258 22.71 -12.28 -1.56
N LEU A 259 21.59 -11.59 -1.75
CA LEU A 259 20.31 -11.84 -1.09
C LEU A 259 19.33 -12.61 -1.98
N GLY A 260 19.72 -12.93 -3.22
CA GLY A 260 18.92 -13.68 -4.18
C GLY A 260 18.06 -12.81 -5.11
N TYR A 261 18.21 -11.49 -5.09
CA TYR A 261 17.40 -10.56 -5.88
C TYR A 261 18.02 -10.22 -7.23
N LEU A 262 17.17 -9.94 -8.22
CA LEU A 262 17.59 -9.33 -9.48
C LEU A 262 18.14 -7.92 -9.25
N LYS A 263 19.10 -7.53 -10.08
CA LYS A 263 19.72 -6.20 -10.04
C LYS A 263 18.98 -5.25 -10.95
N TYR A 264 18.70 -4.06 -10.42
CA TYR A 264 18.01 -2.99 -11.12
C TYR A 264 18.92 -1.76 -11.24
N ARG A 265 18.76 -1.00 -12.31
CA ARG A 265 19.35 0.33 -12.49
C ARG A 265 18.27 1.31 -12.95
N LEU A 266 18.48 2.59 -12.71
CA LEU A 266 17.60 3.63 -13.24
C LEU A 266 17.63 3.58 -14.77
N VAL A 267 16.47 3.75 -15.41
CA VAL A 267 16.39 3.82 -16.87
C VAL A 267 17.22 5.01 -17.35
N ASP A 268 18.14 4.72 -18.28
CA ASP A 268 19.05 5.71 -18.84
C ASP A 268 18.30 6.65 -19.80
N GLU A 269 18.46 7.96 -19.59
CA GLU A 269 17.82 9.01 -20.38
C GLU A 269 18.17 8.89 -21.87
N ASP A 270 19.39 8.44 -22.18
CA ASP A 270 19.87 8.29 -23.56
C ASP A 270 19.16 7.14 -24.30
N THR A 271 18.60 6.17 -23.56
CA THR A 271 17.89 5.01 -24.13
C THR A 271 16.39 5.24 -24.33
N LEU A 272 15.85 6.33 -23.78
CA LEU A 272 14.42 6.61 -23.80
C LEU A 272 13.90 6.98 -25.20
N GLY A 273 14.77 7.46 -26.10
CA GLY A 273 14.40 7.81 -27.46
C GLY A 273 13.28 8.86 -27.51
N ILE A 274 12.38 8.76 -28.51
CA ILE A 274 11.23 9.66 -28.67
C ILE A 274 10.01 9.00 -28.01
N ARG A 275 9.94 9.08 -26.69
CA ARG A 275 8.75 8.68 -25.91
C ARG A 275 7.94 9.92 -25.54
N ASP A 276 6.62 9.81 -25.66
CA ASP A 276 5.70 10.91 -25.32
C ASP A 276 5.30 10.89 -23.84
N ASN A 277 5.43 9.74 -23.16
CA ASN A 277 4.89 9.51 -21.83
C ASN A 277 5.84 9.86 -20.67
N TYR A 278 7.16 9.69 -20.83
CA TYR A 278 8.15 10.14 -19.84
C TYR A 278 9.52 10.37 -20.49
N ARG A 279 10.32 11.25 -19.87
CA ARG A 279 11.63 11.69 -20.39
C ARG A 279 12.80 11.50 -19.43
N LEU A 280 12.52 11.24 -18.16
CA LEU A 280 13.54 11.08 -17.11
C LEU A 280 13.29 9.75 -16.40
N GLY A 281 14.35 9.08 -15.98
CA GLY A 281 14.25 7.86 -15.17
C GLY A 281 13.75 8.16 -13.75
N ASP A 282 14.20 9.27 -13.15
CA ASP A 282 13.74 9.74 -11.84
C ASP A 282 12.82 10.95 -12.03
N VAL A 283 11.56 10.79 -11.62
CA VAL A 283 10.53 11.83 -11.74
C VAL A 283 9.85 12.11 -10.39
N ARG A 284 10.54 11.81 -9.28
CA ARG A 284 10.00 12.04 -7.93
C ARG A 284 9.74 13.53 -7.65
N ASN A 285 10.48 14.42 -8.31
CA ASN A 285 10.34 15.88 -8.22
C ASN A 285 9.70 16.53 -9.47
N PHE A 286 8.95 15.75 -10.26
CA PHE A 286 8.35 16.22 -11.50
C PHE A 286 7.50 17.49 -11.30
N GLU A 287 7.80 18.53 -12.09
CA GLU A 287 7.14 19.84 -12.06
C GLU A 287 7.14 20.57 -10.71
N ASP A 288 7.98 20.15 -9.75
CA ASP A 288 8.10 20.82 -8.45
C ASP A 288 9.07 22.01 -8.47
N GLY A 289 9.64 22.35 -9.63
CA GLY A 289 10.48 23.55 -9.82
C GLY A 289 11.94 23.42 -9.36
N ASP A 290 12.34 22.27 -8.83
CA ASP A 290 13.67 22.07 -8.26
C ASP A 290 14.66 21.52 -9.29
N ILE A 291 14.95 22.31 -10.33
CA ILE A 291 16.14 22.07 -11.17
C ILE A 291 17.36 22.55 -10.37
N LYS A 292 17.88 21.74 -9.43
CA LYS A 292 19.25 21.77 -8.85
C LYS A 292 19.91 23.11 -8.43
N GLU A 293 19.29 24.28 -8.54
CA GLU A 293 20.02 25.56 -8.45
C GLU A 293 19.12 26.79 -8.20
N PHE A 294 18.31 26.80 -7.13
CA PHE A 294 17.95 28.04 -6.42
C PHE A 294 17.30 27.79 -5.05
N VAL A 295 18.06 27.23 -4.11
CA VAL A 295 17.75 27.45 -2.69
C VAL A 295 18.53 28.68 -2.28
N ASP A 296 17.87 29.84 -2.28
CA ASP A 296 18.37 31.00 -1.55
C ASP A 296 18.45 30.59 -0.09
N TYR A 297 19.68 30.50 0.42
CA TYR A 297 19.98 30.05 1.77
C TYR A 297 19.52 31.11 2.78
N GLY A 298 18.24 31.09 3.12
CA GLY A 298 17.73 31.69 4.34
C GLY A 298 18.37 30.97 5.53
N TYR A 299 19.37 31.60 6.14
CA TYR A 299 20.06 31.13 7.33
C TYR A 299 19.06 30.90 8.47
N GLY A 300 18.55 29.67 8.62
CA GLY A 300 17.63 29.28 9.69
C GLY A 300 16.45 28.38 9.31
N ASP A 301 16.09 28.26 8.03
CA ASP A 301 14.92 27.47 7.59
C ASP A 301 15.36 26.25 6.76
N TRP A 302 15.48 25.10 7.41
CA TRP A 302 15.63 23.82 6.69
C TRP A 302 14.24 23.37 6.22
N SER A 303 13.97 23.41 4.91
CA SER A 303 12.80 22.69 4.38
C SER A 303 13.02 21.19 4.60
N LEU A 304 12.17 20.56 5.41
CA LEU A 304 12.19 19.12 5.65
C LEU A 304 11.66 18.31 4.45
N ILE A 305 11.35 18.96 3.33
CA ILE A 305 10.78 18.35 2.12
C ILE A 305 11.92 18.05 1.14
N ASN A 306 12.09 16.79 0.83
CA ASN A 306 13.09 16.28 -0.12
C ASN A 306 12.59 14.97 -0.77
N ASP A 307 13.41 14.32 -1.60
CA ASP A 307 13.07 13.06 -2.27
C ASP A 307 12.91 11.87 -1.31
N GLU A 308 13.35 12.02 -0.06
CA GLU A 308 13.24 11.01 1.00
C GLU A 308 12.03 11.26 1.92
N SER A 309 11.28 12.34 1.68
CA SER A 309 10.08 12.69 2.46
C SER A 309 8.91 11.86 1.97
N ARG A 310 8.37 10.98 2.81
CA ARG A 310 7.25 10.08 2.46
C ARG A 310 5.97 10.50 3.16
N VAL A 311 4.84 10.31 2.48
CA VAL A 311 3.52 10.62 3.02
C VAL A 311 3.09 9.52 4.01
N TYR A 312 2.36 9.91 5.05
CA TYR A 312 1.58 9.00 5.89
C TYR A 312 0.22 9.59 6.24
N LYS A 313 -0.79 8.73 6.43
CA LYS A 313 -2.22 9.13 6.50
C LYS A 313 -2.98 8.48 7.67
N GLY A 314 -4.22 8.93 7.88
CA GLY A 314 -5.18 8.33 8.83
C GLY A 314 -5.12 8.81 10.29
N GLY A 315 -4.02 9.43 10.72
CA GLY A 315 -3.85 9.90 12.10
C GLY A 315 -3.70 8.76 13.11
N SER A 316 -3.04 9.03 14.25
CA SER A 316 -2.76 8.03 15.28
C SER A 316 -3.53 8.26 16.59
N TRP A 317 -3.41 7.31 17.52
CA TRP A 317 -3.83 7.41 18.92
C TRP A 317 -3.32 8.69 19.62
N GLY A 318 -2.19 9.24 19.15
CA GLY A 318 -1.57 10.44 19.68
C GLY A 318 -1.93 11.74 18.96
N ASP A 319 -2.72 11.68 17.88
CA ASP A 319 -3.06 12.81 17.02
C ASP A 319 -4.47 13.33 17.27
N ARG A 320 -4.69 14.62 16.98
CA ARG A 320 -6.02 15.25 17.12
C ARG A 320 -6.93 14.88 15.97
N LEU A 321 -8.24 15.02 16.21
CA LEU A 321 -9.32 14.71 15.28
C LEU A 321 -9.12 15.23 13.84
N PHE A 322 -8.51 16.40 13.66
CA PHE A 322 -8.21 16.95 12.33
C PHE A 322 -7.46 15.96 11.43
N TRP A 323 -6.52 15.21 12.01
CA TRP A 323 -5.66 14.27 11.27
C TRP A 323 -6.33 12.95 10.92
N LEU A 324 -7.56 12.71 11.39
CA LEU A 324 -8.35 11.53 11.05
C LEU A 324 -9.10 11.70 9.72
N SER A 325 -9.15 12.90 9.17
CA SER A 325 -9.71 13.15 7.85
C SER A 325 -8.85 12.44 6.79
N PRO A 326 -9.45 11.65 5.87
CA PRO A 326 -8.69 10.98 4.82
C PRO A 326 -7.85 11.92 3.96
N GLY A 327 -8.36 13.13 3.68
CA GLY A 327 -7.63 14.14 2.91
C GLY A 327 -6.48 14.82 3.65
N ALA A 328 -6.27 14.57 4.95
CA ALA A 328 -5.19 15.18 5.70
C ALA A 328 -3.84 14.55 5.33
N ARG A 329 -2.89 15.39 4.89
CA ARG A 329 -1.55 14.96 4.44
C ARG A 329 -0.49 15.32 5.47
N ARG A 330 0.39 14.37 5.78
CA ARG A 330 1.58 14.57 6.61
C ARG A 330 2.74 13.81 6.01
N PHE A 331 3.95 14.20 6.40
CA PHE A 331 5.16 13.56 5.89
C PHE A 331 6.21 13.36 6.97
N LYS A 332 7.08 12.40 6.69
CA LYS A 332 8.24 12.09 7.50
C LYS A 332 9.30 11.43 6.63
N ASP A 333 10.55 11.67 6.98
CA ASP A 333 11.71 11.04 6.35
C ASP A 333 11.60 9.50 6.37
N GLN A 334 11.87 8.89 5.22
CA GLN A 334 11.71 7.46 4.95
C GLN A 334 12.53 6.54 5.87
N ASN A 335 13.62 7.03 6.46
CA ASN A 335 14.49 6.27 7.37
C ASN A 335 14.06 6.38 8.83
N ARG A 336 13.12 7.27 9.16
CA ARG A 336 12.68 7.49 10.53
C ARG A 336 11.46 6.65 10.86
N SER A 337 11.34 6.29 12.14
CA SER A 337 10.20 5.53 12.66
C SER A 337 9.60 6.21 13.89
N THR A 338 8.36 5.86 14.24
CA THR A 338 7.67 6.36 15.45
C THR A 338 6.72 5.32 16.01
N ASN A 339 6.32 5.46 17.27
CA ASN A 339 5.25 4.67 17.90
C ASN A 339 3.82 5.01 17.43
N LYS A 340 3.69 5.90 16.44
CA LYS A 340 2.41 6.39 15.89
C LYS A 340 2.21 6.01 14.44
N ILE A 341 3.23 5.47 13.77
CA ILE A 341 3.17 5.13 12.34
C ILE A 341 3.39 3.63 12.20
N GLY A 342 2.44 2.98 11.53
CA GLY A 342 2.47 1.61 11.03
C GLY A 342 2.22 1.62 9.52
N PHE A 343 1.58 0.58 9.00
CA PHE A 343 1.33 0.43 7.57
C PHE A 343 0.24 -0.60 7.28
N ARG A 344 -0.20 -0.64 6.03
CA ARG A 344 -0.94 -1.74 5.42
C ARG A 344 -0.34 -2.07 4.06
N CYS A 345 -0.60 -3.28 3.59
CA CYS A 345 -0.21 -3.70 2.24
C CYS A 345 -1.40 -3.55 1.28
N ALA A 346 -1.11 -3.10 0.08
CA ALA A 346 -1.97 -3.17 -1.09
C ALA A 346 -1.36 -4.14 -2.10
N MET A 347 -2.17 -4.63 -3.03
CA MET A 347 -1.74 -5.48 -4.13
C MET A 347 -2.55 -5.09 -5.35
N VAL A 348 -1.90 -5.06 -6.52
CA VAL A 348 -2.59 -4.78 -7.77
C VAL A 348 -3.50 -5.95 -8.10
N ARG A 349 -4.76 -5.65 -8.46
CA ARG A 349 -5.67 -6.64 -9.02
C ARG A 349 -5.44 -6.74 -10.53
N VAL A 350 -5.34 -7.97 -11.04
CA VAL A 350 -5.30 -8.25 -12.48
C VAL A 350 -6.68 -8.71 -12.97
N GLY A 351 -7.03 -8.36 -14.21
CA GLY A 351 -8.34 -8.62 -14.82
C GLY A 351 -9.17 -7.35 -15.02
N GLY A 352 -10.43 -7.52 -15.42
CA GLY A 352 -11.37 -6.42 -15.63
C GLY A 352 -11.83 -5.75 -14.33
N GLU A 353 -12.62 -4.69 -14.49
CA GLU A 353 -12.96 -3.74 -13.42
C GLU A 353 -13.78 -4.37 -12.29
N THR A 354 -14.59 -5.39 -12.59
CA THR A 354 -15.43 -6.07 -11.59
C THR A 354 -14.82 -7.36 -11.04
N GLY A 355 -13.80 -7.93 -11.69
CA GLY A 355 -13.39 -9.29 -11.44
C GLY A 355 -12.13 -9.75 -12.17
N ASN A 356 -11.45 -10.78 -11.64
CA ASN A 356 -10.31 -11.39 -12.34
C ASN A 356 -10.76 -12.11 -13.62
N GLU A 357 -12.02 -12.53 -13.68
CA GLU A 357 -12.65 -13.17 -14.83
C GLU A 357 -13.41 -12.17 -15.71
N ASP A 358 -13.45 -10.90 -15.31
CA ASP A 358 -14.10 -9.86 -16.09
C ASP A 358 -13.19 -9.46 -17.27
N MET A 359 -13.77 -9.46 -18.47
CA MET A 359 -13.08 -9.08 -19.70
C MET A 359 -13.18 -7.57 -19.98
N GLY A 360 -13.92 -6.84 -19.14
CA GLY A 360 -14.13 -5.40 -19.24
C GLY A 360 -15.08 -4.99 -20.37
N GLY A 361 -15.56 -3.76 -20.29
CA GLY A 361 -16.40 -3.12 -21.30
C GLY A 361 -17.89 -3.51 -21.29
N ILE A 362 -18.73 -2.59 -21.76
CA ILE A 362 -20.18 -2.80 -21.85
C ILE A 362 -20.50 -3.64 -23.08
N GLN A 363 -21.03 -4.84 -22.89
CA GLN A 363 -21.60 -5.62 -23.99
C GLN A 363 -23.00 -5.11 -24.32
N PHE A 364 -23.08 -4.21 -25.30
CA PHE A 364 -24.36 -3.76 -25.85
C PHE A 364 -25.05 -4.93 -26.55
N GLN A 365 -26.12 -5.47 -25.94
CA GLN A 365 -26.95 -6.45 -26.62
C GLN A 365 -27.70 -5.77 -27.77
N GLU A 366 -27.18 -5.90 -28.99
CA GLU A 366 -27.98 -5.60 -30.16
C GLU A 366 -29.14 -6.60 -30.21
N LYS A 367 -30.38 -6.09 -30.20
CA LYS A 367 -31.55 -6.88 -30.58
C LYS A 367 -31.45 -7.21 -32.07
N GLY A 368 -30.59 -8.17 -32.41
CA GLY A 368 -30.52 -8.78 -33.72
C GLY A 368 -31.87 -9.39 -34.03
N ARG A 369 -32.64 -8.71 -34.89
CA ARG A 369 -33.87 -9.24 -35.48
C ARG A 369 -33.46 -10.56 -36.15
N LYS A 370 -33.92 -11.71 -35.63
CA LYS A 370 -33.64 -13.04 -36.21
C LYS A 370 -34.10 -13.04 -37.68
N ILE A 371 -33.20 -12.71 -38.61
CA ILE A 371 -33.44 -12.92 -40.03
C ILE A 371 -33.34 -14.43 -40.22
N LYS A 372 -34.50 -15.10 -40.24
CA LYS A 372 -34.61 -16.48 -40.69
C LYS A 372 -34.18 -16.49 -42.17
N ARG A 373 -32.92 -16.80 -42.44
CA ARG A 373 -32.48 -17.19 -43.78
C ARG A 373 -33.23 -18.47 -44.14
N ARG A 374 -34.28 -18.36 -44.95
CA ARG A 374 -34.84 -19.48 -45.70
C ARG A 374 -33.87 -19.76 -46.85
N TYR A 375 -33.10 -20.83 -46.74
CA TYR A 375 -32.51 -21.45 -47.92
C TYR A 375 -33.66 -21.98 -48.79
N LYS A 376 -33.65 -21.62 -50.07
CA LYS A 376 -34.45 -22.25 -51.12
C LYS A 376 -33.64 -23.38 -51.73
#